data_AF-A0A0N5BGL8-F1
#
_entry.id   AF-A0A0N5BGL8-F1
#
_cell.length_a   1.000
_cell.length_b   1.000
_cell.length_c   1.000
_cell.angle_alpha   90.00
_cell.angle_beta   90.00
_cell.angle_gamma   90.00
#
_symmetry.space_group_name_H-M   'P 1'
#
loop_
_entity.id
_entity.type
_entity.pdbx_description
1 polymer ?
#
loop_
_entity_poly.entity_id
_entity_poly.type
_entity_poly.pdbx_seq_one_letter_code
_entity_poly.pdbx_strand_id
1 'polypeptide(L)'
;MLESTKKNIFYIVTCTYLPNLGQEQADPATSSFQISQSYNLTDLQELKSTLQYYGSFDLTKTKFLVVDWDEIKSLKNESLPVVYINVFYPENTITNDINSKKRISRWRLECSLSKCTFGLKFIFNNTHYSDLSEYNSNINPDYSFMIMFMVKTNKISLKTLSYGGHNYPLFYCPTKYWFTSESNIIFKPHKSIENTKNFIAKQSKEILLPIYPQTINAEFFICGMIKQPMLSDIEIGYDIKYTSEKSIEIIKNDNKAYEICKIDKIDDVHFTFAFMDFEFNYDNKRRFIKKSKEVKSI
;
A
#
# COMPACT_ATOMS: atom_id res chain seq x y z
N MET A 1 14.17 -32.93 36.40
CA MET A 1 13.72 -32.27 35.15
C MET A 1 14.32 -30.88 35.14
N LEU A 2 15.30 -30.61 34.27
CA LEU A 2 15.91 -29.28 34.14
C LEU A 2 14.94 -28.37 33.37
N GLU A 3 14.39 -27.36 34.05
CA GLU A 3 13.82 -26.20 33.40
C GLU A 3 14.94 -25.43 32.68
N SER A 4 15.05 -25.70 31.38
CA SER A 4 15.83 -24.87 30.47
C SER A 4 15.15 -23.50 30.38
N THR A 5 15.61 -22.55 31.20
CA THR A 5 15.29 -21.14 31.04
C THR A 5 15.92 -20.67 29.74
N LYS A 6 15.12 -20.63 28.66
CA LYS A 6 15.53 -19.99 27.40
C LYS A 6 15.88 -18.53 27.70
N LYS A 7 17.17 -18.19 27.67
CA LYS A 7 17.63 -16.80 27.75
C LYS A 7 17.23 -16.09 26.47
N ASN A 8 16.42 -15.04 26.60
CA ASN A 8 16.12 -14.15 25.48
C ASN A 8 17.40 -13.39 25.10
N ILE A 9 17.99 -13.70 23.95
CA ILE A 9 19.07 -12.91 23.37
C ILE A 9 18.43 -11.81 22.52
N PHE A 10 18.73 -10.56 22.83
CA PHE A 10 18.27 -9.40 22.07
C PHE A 10 19.41 -8.87 21.21
N TYR A 11 19.18 -8.80 19.90
CA TYR A 11 20.09 -8.10 19.01
C TYR A 11 19.60 -6.67 18.82
N ILE A 12 20.53 -5.72 18.96
CA ILE A 12 20.29 -4.31 18.69
C ILE A 12 20.70 -4.07 17.24
N VAL A 13 19.72 -3.81 16.37
CA VAL A 13 19.98 -3.34 15.01
C VAL A 13 19.90 -1.83 15.03
N THR A 14 21.04 -1.17 14.85
CA THR A 14 21.17 0.28 14.65
C THR A 14 21.48 0.54 13.20
N CYS A 15 20.66 1.36 12.55
CA CYS A 15 21.00 1.89 11.23
C CYS A 15 21.49 3.33 11.37
N THR A 16 22.67 3.57 10.85
CA THR A 16 23.27 4.90 10.66
C THR A 16 23.25 5.16 9.16
N TYR A 17 22.59 6.24 8.74
CA TYR A 17 22.61 6.66 7.35
C TYR A 17 23.95 7.32 7.05
N LEU A 18 24.73 6.76 6.12
CA LEU A 18 25.95 7.35 5.62
C LEU A 18 25.62 8.04 4.29
N PRO A 19 25.63 9.39 4.20
CA PRO A 19 25.45 10.06 2.92
C PRO A 19 26.64 9.73 2.01
N ASN A 20 26.38 9.21 0.80
CA ASN A 20 27.44 9.02 -0.19
C ASN A 20 27.54 10.26 -1.09
N LEU A 21 28.78 10.74 -1.23
CA LEU A 21 29.23 11.77 -2.15
C LEU A 21 29.14 11.26 -3.59
N GLY A 22 28.34 11.94 -4.41
CA GLY A 22 28.51 12.07 -5.86
C GLY A 22 28.46 10.80 -6.71
N GLN A 23 27.38 10.63 -7.48
CA GLN A 23 27.43 10.78 -8.94
C GLN A 23 25.99 10.82 -9.47
N GLU A 24 25.62 11.98 -9.99
CA GLU A 24 24.36 12.25 -10.65
C GLU A 24 24.42 11.59 -12.04
N GLN A 25 23.70 10.49 -12.21
CA GLN A 25 23.48 9.89 -13.52
C GLN A 25 22.02 10.12 -13.88
N ALA A 26 21.81 10.95 -14.90
CA ALA A 26 20.50 11.32 -15.41
C ALA A 26 19.74 10.07 -15.89
N ASP A 27 18.52 9.88 -15.37
CA ASP A 27 17.60 8.88 -15.88
C ASP A 27 17.24 9.20 -17.35
N PRO A 28 17.35 8.22 -18.27
CA PRO A 28 16.86 8.41 -19.62
C PRO A 28 15.33 8.44 -19.60
N ALA A 29 14.76 9.44 -20.28
CA ALA A 29 13.33 9.57 -20.50
C ALA A 29 12.77 8.27 -21.13
N THR A 30 12.15 7.43 -20.30
CA THR A 30 11.48 6.21 -20.72
C THR A 30 10.08 6.58 -21.18
N SER A 31 9.78 6.37 -22.46
CA SER A 31 8.43 6.53 -23.01
C SER A 31 7.49 5.54 -22.32
N SER A 32 6.75 5.98 -21.30
CA SER A 32 5.84 5.12 -20.57
C SER A 32 4.67 4.71 -21.47
N PHE A 33 4.61 3.43 -21.84
CA PHE A 33 3.45 2.85 -22.52
C PHE A 33 2.26 2.89 -21.55
N GLN A 34 1.27 3.72 -21.84
CA GLN A 34 0.07 3.85 -21.00
C GLN A 34 -0.95 2.79 -21.41
N ILE A 35 -1.05 1.72 -20.63
CA ILE A 35 -2.12 0.74 -20.80
C ILE A 35 -3.42 1.36 -20.30
N SER A 36 -4.43 1.37 -21.17
CA SER A 36 -5.79 1.76 -20.83
C SER A 36 -6.76 0.62 -21.09
N GLN A 37 -7.53 0.23 -20.08
CA GLN A 37 -8.68 -0.66 -20.23
C GLN A 37 -9.97 0.18 -20.23
N SER A 38 -10.97 -0.28 -20.97
CA SER A 38 -12.18 0.50 -21.26
C SER A 38 -13.42 -0.32 -20.90
N TYR A 39 -14.35 0.27 -20.16
CA TYR A 39 -15.57 -0.38 -19.68
C TYR A 39 -16.78 0.53 -19.85
N ASN A 40 -17.95 -0.01 -20.20
CA ASN A 40 -19.19 0.76 -20.08
C ASN A 40 -19.81 0.53 -18.70
N LEU A 41 -20.18 1.63 -18.03
CA LEU A 41 -20.83 1.60 -16.72
C LEU A 41 -22.18 0.87 -16.75
N THR A 42 -22.89 0.92 -17.87
CA THR A 42 -24.17 0.19 -18.05
C THR A 42 -24.00 -1.31 -17.91
N ASP A 43 -22.85 -1.83 -18.32
CA ASP A 43 -22.56 -3.27 -18.39
C ASP A 43 -22.05 -3.80 -17.04
N LEU A 44 -21.69 -2.89 -16.11
CA LEU A 44 -21.25 -3.26 -14.77
C LEU A 44 -22.42 -3.68 -13.89
N GLN A 45 -22.17 -4.67 -13.04
CA GLN A 45 -23.13 -5.19 -12.08
C GLN A 45 -23.22 -4.30 -10.84
N GLU A 46 -24.39 -4.28 -10.21
CA GLU A 46 -24.61 -3.60 -8.94
C GLU A 46 -23.92 -4.34 -7.78
N LEU A 47 -23.31 -3.57 -6.89
CA LEU A 47 -22.65 -4.05 -5.68
C LEU A 47 -23.71 -4.33 -4.62
N LYS A 48 -23.83 -5.58 -4.19
CA LYS A 48 -24.83 -6.00 -3.19
C LYS A 48 -24.37 -5.85 -1.73
N SER A 49 -23.14 -5.38 -1.50
CA SER A 49 -22.57 -5.23 -0.16
C SER A 49 -22.84 -3.85 0.44
N THR A 50 -23.02 -3.78 1.75
CA THR A 50 -23.09 -2.50 2.47
C THR A 50 -21.75 -1.77 2.40
N LEU A 51 -21.77 -0.53 1.87
CA LEU A 51 -20.61 0.35 1.84
C LEU A 51 -20.64 1.32 3.03
N GLN A 52 -19.50 1.49 3.67
CA GLN A 52 -19.25 2.51 4.68
C GLN A 52 -18.71 3.77 4.01
N TYR A 53 -19.44 4.88 4.14
CA TYR A 53 -19.01 6.19 3.66
C TYR A 53 -19.40 7.24 4.70
N TYR A 54 -18.49 8.17 5.00
CA TYR A 54 -18.69 9.19 6.04
C TYR A 54 -19.54 10.39 5.60
N GLY A 55 -20.20 10.30 4.44
CA GLY A 55 -21.13 11.29 3.93
C GLY A 55 -22.54 10.73 3.71
N SER A 56 -23.47 11.63 3.46
CA SER A 56 -24.91 11.41 3.27
C SER A 56 -25.28 10.92 1.86
N PHE A 57 -24.37 10.19 1.19
CA PHE A 57 -24.61 9.70 -0.17
C PHE A 57 -25.42 8.41 -0.19
N ASP A 58 -26.39 8.34 -1.10
CA ASP A 58 -27.04 7.08 -1.44
C ASP A 58 -26.11 6.24 -2.33
N LEU A 59 -25.54 5.18 -1.74
CA LEU A 59 -24.65 4.24 -2.41
C LEU A 59 -25.35 2.93 -2.79
N THR A 60 -26.69 2.86 -2.70
CA THR A 60 -27.45 1.63 -3.00
C THR A 60 -27.30 1.18 -4.46
N LYS A 61 -27.02 2.10 -5.38
CA LYS A 61 -26.82 1.84 -6.81
C LYS A 61 -25.36 1.76 -7.22
N THR A 62 -24.43 1.66 -6.28
CA THR A 62 -23.01 1.54 -6.60
C THR A 62 -22.77 0.29 -7.43
N LYS A 63 -22.11 0.45 -8.58
CA LYS A 63 -21.69 -0.69 -9.42
C LYS A 63 -20.28 -1.15 -9.08
N PHE A 64 -19.83 -2.30 -9.57
CA PHE A 64 -18.46 -2.72 -9.34
C PHE A 64 -17.76 -3.22 -10.60
N LEU A 65 -16.43 -3.08 -10.58
CA LEU A 65 -15.50 -3.57 -11.57
C LEU A 65 -14.43 -4.39 -10.85
N VAL A 66 -14.18 -5.61 -11.32
CA VAL A 66 -13.06 -6.45 -10.87
C VAL A 66 -12.02 -6.50 -11.96
N VAL A 67 -10.77 -6.20 -11.61
CA VAL A 67 -9.64 -6.20 -12.53
C VAL A 67 -8.72 -7.37 -12.22
N ASP A 68 -8.25 -8.08 -13.25
CA ASP A 68 -7.19 -9.10 -13.09
C ASP A 68 -5.82 -8.40 -13.00
N TRP A 69 -5.24 -8.42 -11.80
CA TRP A 69 -3.95 -7.77 -11.53
C TRP A 69 -2.77 -8.50 -12.19
N ASP A 70 -2.87 -9.81 -12.38
CA ASP A 70 -1.80 -10.59 -13.02
C ASP A 70 -1.77 -10.33 -14.53
N GLU A 71 -2.94 -10.17 -15.15
CA GLU A 71 -3.04 -9.70 -16.54
C GLU A 71 -2.35 -8.34 -16.69
N ILE A 72 -2.65 -7.38 -15.80
CA ILE A 72 -2.02 -6.06 -15.81
C ILE A 72 -0.48 -6.16 -15.68
N LYS A 73 0.01 -6.94 -14.71
CA LYS A 73 1.45 -7.10 -14.47
C LYS A 73 2.18 -7.64 -15.69
N SER A 74 1.59 -8.63 -16.35
CA SER A 74 2.18 -9.26 -17.54
C SER A 74 2.42 -8.27 -18.68
N LEU A 75 1.55 -7.25 -18.80
CA LEU A 75 1.65 -6.24 -19.86
C LEU A 75 2.73 -5.18 -19.61
N LYS A 76 3.11 -4.94 -18.35
CA LYS A 76 4.12 -3.91 -17.99
C LYS A 76 5.50 -4.45 -17.67
N ASN A 77 5.63 -5.75 -17.40
CA ASN A 77 6.86 -6.34 -16.86
C ASN A 77 7.37 -5.62 -15.59
N GLU A 78 6.44 -5.06 -14.80
CA GLU A 78 6.70 -4.30 -13.56
C GLU A 78 5.97 -4.97 -12.39
N SER A 79 6.56 -4.96 -11.19
CA SER A 79 5.94 -5.53 -9.99
C SER A 79 4.73 -4.73 -9.49
N LEU A 80 4.73 -3.41 -9.71
CA LEU A 80 3.72 -2.46 -9.26
C LEU A 80 3.27 -1.54 -10.42
N PRO A 81 2.52 -2.10 -11.38
CA PRO A 81 2.12 -1.38 -12.59
C PRO A 81 1.11 -0.26 -12.31
N VAL A 82 1.23 0.82 -13.06
CA VAL A 82 0.21 1.88 -13.15
C VAL A 82 -0.69 1.59 -14.36
N VAL A 83 -2.00 1.53 -14.16
CA VAL A 83 -3.00 1.32 -15.22
C VAL A 83 -3.99 2.47 -15.26
N TYR A 84 -4.46 2.81 -16.44
CA TYR A 84 -5.59 3.72 -16.59
C TYR A 84 -6.85 2.93 -16.93
N ILE A 85 -7.95 3.23 -16.26
CA ILE A 85 -9.26 2.70 -16.62
C ILE A 85 -10.13 3.83 -17.13
N ASN A 86 -10.68 3.64 -18.33
CA ASN A 86 -11.68 4.49 -18.93
C ASN A 86 -13.06 3.88 -18.64
N VAL A 87 -13.92 4.63 -17.96
CA VAL A 87 -15.31 4.24 -17.73
C VAL A 87 -16.19 5.14 -18.59
N PHE A 88 -16.89 4.52 -19.53
CA PHE A 88 -17.88 5.15 -20.39
C PHE A 88 -19.23 5.15 -19.67
N TYR A 89 -19.88 6.31 -19.58
CA TYR A 89 -21.16 6.46 -18.90
C TYR A 89 -22.13 7.29 -19.75
N PRO A 90 -23.45 7.05 -19.63
CA PRO A 90 -24.42 7.81 -20.39
C PRO A 90 -24.46 9.27 -19.90
N GLU A 91 -24.61 10.19 -20.84
CA GLU A 91 -24.85 11.59 -20.53
C GLU A 91 -26.27 11.75 -19.97
N ASN A 92 -26.39 12.17 -18.70
CA ASN A 92 -27.68 12.52 -18.12
C ASN A 92 -28.11 13.88 -18.68
N THR A 93 -28.82 13.91 -19.81
CA THR A 93 -29.56 15.11 -20.23
C THR A 93 -30.99 15.02 -19.71
N ILE A 94 -31.45 16.05 -19.00
CA ILE A 94 -32.83 16.18 -18.48
C ILE A 94 -33.85 16.20 -19.64
N THR A 95 -33.40 16.47 -20.87
CA THR A 95 -34.20 16.36 -22.08
C THR A 95 -34.24 14.90 -22.56
N ASN A 96 -35.45 14.35 -22.71
CA ASN A 96 -35.79 13.00 -23.19
C ASN A 96 -35.27 12.64 -24.61
N ASP A 97 -34.28 13.34 -25.14
CA ASP A 97 -33.56 12.89 -26.32
C ASP A 97 -32.59 11.79 -25.90
N ILE A 98 -32.79 10.60 -26.47
CA ILE A 98 -31.90 9.44 -26.36
C ILE A 98 -30.57 9.82 -27.03
N ASN A 99 -29.74 10.58 -26.32
CA ASN A 99 -28.42 10.95 -26.78
C ASN A 99 -27.51 9.74 -26.67
N SER A 100 -27.04 9.27 -27.83
CA SER A 100 -26.05 8.19 -27.97
C SER A 100 -24.62 8.60 -27.54
N LYS A 101 -24.44 9.82 -27.01
CA LYS A 101 -23.14 10.36 -26.60
C LYS A 101 -22.74 9.80 -25.24
N LYS A 102 -21.75 8.91 -25.25
CA LYS A 102 -21.08 8.40 -24.04
C LYS A 102 -20.00 9.39 -23.60
N ARG A 103 -20.00 9.75 -22.31
CA ARG A 103 -18.90 10.49 -21.68
C ARG A 103 -17.88 9.51 -21.11
N ILE A 104 -16.65 9.97 -20.92
CA ILE A 104 -15.53 9.14 -20.46
C ILE A 104 -14.99 9.73 -19.16
N SER A 105 -14.85 8.88 -18.13
CA SER A 105 -14.10 9.20 -16.93
C SER A 105 -12.86 8.32 -16.88
N ARG A 106 -11.67 8.93 -16.77
CA ARG A 106 -10.39 8.22 -16.75
C ARG A 106 -9.80 8.21 -15.35
N TRP A 107 -9.52 7.02 -14.84
CA TRP A 107 -8.99 6.79 -13.50
C TRP A 107 -7.62 6.15 -13.54
N ARG A 108 -6.67 6.67 -12.75
CA ARG A 108 -5.34 6.07 -12.57
C ARG A 108 -5.37 5.09 -11.41
N LEU A 109 -5.14 3.82 -11.72
CA LEU A 109 -5.01 2.72 -10.78
C LEU A 109 -3.54 2.39 -10.56
N GLU A 110 -3.12 2.42 -9.30
CA GLU A 110 -1.77 2.04 -8.90
C GLU A 110 -1.78 1.58 -7.46
N CYS A 111 -0.87 0.67 -7.12
CA CYS A 111 -0.50 0.38 -5.74
C CYS A 111 1.02 0.52 -5.67
N SER A 112 1.49 1.64 -5.13
CA SER A 112 2.88 1.89 -4.81
C SER A 112 3.07 1.77 -3.30
N LEU A 113 4.31 1.90 -2.80
CA LEU A 113 4.55 1.92 -1.34
C LEU A 113 3.73 3.01 -0.62
N SER A 114 3.51 4.15 -1.29
CA SER A 114 2.89 5.32 -0.68
C SER A 114 1.36 5.32 -0.73
N LYS A 115 0.74 4.62 -1.68
CA LYS A 115 -0.73 4.58 -1.82
C LYS A 115 -1.19 3.44 -2.71
N CYS A 116 -2.43 3.01 -2.50
CA CYS A 116 -3.15 2.15 -3.43
C CYS A 116 -4.49 2.82 -3.77
N THR A 117 -4.77 3.02 -5.07
CA THR A 117 -5.88 3.88 -5.53
C THR A 117 -7.16 3.12 -5.88
N PHE A 118 -7.18 1.80 -5.67
CA PHE A 118 -8.40 0.99 -5.78
C PHE A 118 -9.42 1.37 -4.71
N GLY A 119 -10.69 1.03 -4.95
CA GLY A 119 -11.80 1.35 -4.07
C GLY A 119 -12.90 2.16 -4.75
N LEU A 120 -13.71 2.84 -3.92
CA LEU A 120 -14.86 3.62 -4.35
C LEU A 120 -14.47 4.83 -5.22
N LYS A 121 -15.22 5.04 -6.30
CA LYS A 121 -15.10 6.13 -7.28
C LYS A 121 -16.45 6.79 -7.49
N PHE A 122 -16.40 8.09 -7.76
CA PHE A 122 -17.56 8.94 -7.96
C PHE A 122 -17.41 9.73 -9.25
N ILE A 123 -18.50 9.84 -10.00
CA ILE A 123 -18.61 10.72 -11.16
C ILE A 123 -19.68 11.74 -10.84
N PHE A 124 -19.31 13.02 -10.96
CA PHE A 124 -20.21 14.16 -10.85
C PHE A 124 -20.25 14.84 -12.22
N ASN A 125 -21.43 14.87 -12.84
CA ASN A 125 -21.69 15.51 -14.11
C ASN A 125 -22.04 16.97 -13.84
N ASN A 126 -21.01 17.80 -13.72
CA ASN A 126 -21.17 19.18 -13.27
C ASN A 126 -21.78 20.10 -14.34
N THR A 127 -23.09 20.38 -14.22
CA THR A 127 -23.66 21.69 -14.61
C THR A 127 -23.93 22.59 -13.41
N HIS A 128 -23.82 22.10 -12.16
CA HIS A 128 -24.22 22.88 -10.96
C HIS A 128 -23.19 22.92 -9.82
N TYR A 129 -21.97 22.44 -10.02
CA TYR A 129 -20.97 22.39 -8.93
C TYR A 129 -20.53 23.78 -8.44
N SER A 130 -20.55 24.78 -9.33
CA SER A 130 -20.34 26.19 -8.97
C SER A 130 -21.51 26.78 -8.16
N ASP A 131 -22.72 26.27 -8.35
CA ASP A 131 -23.95 26.80 -7.74
C ASP A 131 -24.22 26.14 -6.36
N LEU A 132 -23.63 24.96 -6.13
CA LEU A 132 -23.88 24.13 -4.95
C LEU A 132 -22.92 24.36 -3.78
N SER A 133 -21.83 25.12 -3.95
CA SER A 133 -20.99 25.51 -2.82
C SER A 133 -21.68 26.49 -1.87
N GLU A 134 -22.77 27.12 -2.31
CA GLU A 134 -23.51 28.15 -1.57
C GLU A 134 -24.72 27.58 -0.79
N TYR A 135 -25.18 26.37 -1.12
CA TYR A 135 -26.32 25.72 -0.47
C TYR A 135 -25.92 24.35 0.06
N ASN A 136 -26.00 24.20 1.39
CA ASN A 136 -25.79 23.04 2.27
C ASN A 136 -26.59 21.77 1.88
N SER A 137 -26.57 21.38 0.61
CA SER A 137 -27.29 20.24 0.06
C SER A 137 -26.32 19.08 -0.14
N ASN A 138 -26.77 17.89 0.24
CA ASN A 138 -26.03 16.65 0.07
C ASN A 138 -25.86 16.37 -1.44
N ILE A 139 -24.71 16.75 -2.00
CA ILE A 139 -24.38 16.55 -3.42
C ILE A 139 -24.20 15.05 -3.66
N ASN A 140 -25.24 14.36 -4.14
CA ASN A 140 -25.13 12.97 -4.53
C ASN A 140 -24.36 12.82 -5.85
N PRO A 141 -23.46 11.84 -5.98
CA PRO A 141 -22.81 11.55 -7.25
C PRO A 141 -23.83 11.01 -8.26
N ASP A 142 -23.73 11.44 -9.52
CA ASP A 142 -24.53 10.87 -10.62
C ASP A 142 -24.29 9.36 -10.75
N TYR A 143 -23.02 8.97 -10.58
CA TYR A 143 -22.61 7.57 -10.60
C TYR A 143 -21.59 7.29 -9.52
N SER A 144 -21.74 6.14 -8.88
CA SER A 144 -20.74 5.58 -7.98
C SER A 144 -20.37 4.18 -8.44
N PHE A 145 -19.09 3.83 -8.34
CA PHE A 145 -18.63 2.49 -8.63
C PHE A 145 -17.40 2.10 -7.82
N MET A 146 -17.29 0.82 -7.50
CA MET A 146 -16.22 0.22 -6.73
C MET A 146 -15.25 -0.49 -7.67
N ILE A 147 -13.97 -0.10 -7.68
CA ILE A 147 -12.94 -0.83 -8.42
C ILE A 147 -12.17 -1.72 -7.45
N MET A 148 -12.30 -3.04 -7.65
CA MET A 148 -11.58 -4.09 -6.93
C MET A 148 -10.63 -4.82 -7.88
N PHE A 149 -9.77 -5.67 -7.31
CA PHE A 149 -8.88 -6.49 -8.12
C PHE A 149 -8.66 -7.86 -7.51
N MET A 150 -8.34 -8.82 -8.39
CA MET A 150 -7.98 -10.18 -8.03
C MET A 150 -6.54 -10.47 -8.42
N VAL A 151 -5.92 -11.38 -7.67
CA VAL A 151 -4.58 -11.90 -7.89
C VAL A 151 -4.67 -13.41 -7.74
N LYS A 152 -4.21 -14.19 -8.73
CA LYS A 152 -4.36 -15.66 -8.76
C LYS A 152 -3.77 -16.34 -7.53
N THR A 153 -2.65 -15.81 -7.03
CA THR A 153 -1.95 -16.33 -5.85
C THR A 153 -2.49 -15.77 -4.54
N ASN A 154 -3.42 -14.80 -4.58
CA ASN A 154 -3.81 -13.97 -3.42
C ASN A 154 -2.60 -13.31 -2.73
N LYS A 155 -1.51 -13.07 -3.47
CA LYS A 155 -0.25 -12.58 -2.92
C LYS A 155 0.40 -11.58 -3.88
N ILE A 156 0.71 -10.38 -3.38
CA ILE A 156 1.50 -9.38 -4.10
C ILE A 156 2.82 -9.15 -3.38
N SER A 157 3.89 -9.53 -4.05
CA SER A 157 5.25 -9.14 -3.71
C SER A 157 5.54 -7.74 -4.24
N LEU A 158 5.94 -6.84 -3.35
CA LEU A 158 6.36 -5.48 -3.66
C LEU A 158 7.78 -5.50 -4.28
N LYS A 159 8.64 -6.38 -3.78
CA LYS A 159 10.02 -6.59 -4.24
C LYS A 159 10.54 -7.94 -3.73
N THR A 160 11.52 -8.52 -4.42
CA THR A 160 12.36 -9.59 -3.87
C THR A 160 13.56 -8.99 -3.14
N LEU A 161 13.79 -9.42 -1.90
CA LEU A 161 14.86 -8.94 -1.04
C LEU A 161 15.75 -10.10 -0.58
N SER A 162 17.05 -9.86 -0.54
CA SER A 162 18.03 -10.83 -0.07
C SER A 162 18.50 -10.50 1.35
N TYR A 163 18.83 -11.52 2.15
CA TYR A 163 19.41 -11.34 3.48
C TYR A 163 20.43 -12.45 3.81
N GLY A 164 21.45 -12.11 4.59
CA GLY A 164 22.47 -13.07 5.06
C GLY A 164 22.63 -13.07 6.57
N GLY A 165 22.58 -14.25 7.19
CA GLY A 165 22.56 -14.38 8.66
C GLY A 165 21.39 -13.61 9.29
N HIS A 166 21.69 -12.71 10.23
CA HIS A 166 20.72 -11.79 10.87
C HIS A 166 20.76 -10.36 10.29
N ASN A 167 21.37 -10.17 9.12
CA ASN A 167 21.45 -8.88 8.46
C ASN A 167 20.23 -8.69 7.56
N TYR A 168 19.15 -8.19 8.14
CA TYR A 168 17.88 -8.00 7.46
C TYR A 168 17.78 -6.60 6.84
N PRO A 169 17.35 -6.48 5.57
CA PRO A 169 17.20 -5.19 4.92
C PRO A 169 16.05 -4.39 5.54
N LEU A 170 16.19 -3.06 5.58
CA LEU A 170 15.14 -2.14 6.00
C LEU A 170 14.32 -1.71 4.78
N PHE A 171 13.00 -1.93 4.81
CA PHE A 171 12.08 -1.49 3.75
C PHE A 171 10.74 -1.02 4.32
N TYR A 172 9.96 -0.32 3.49
CA TYR A 172 8.68 0.28 3.86
C TYR A 172 7.52 -0.70 3.70
N CYS A 173 6.82 -1.01 4.79
CA CYS A 173 5.53 -1.67 4.70
C CYS A 173 4.38 -0.65 4.63
N PRO A 174 3.32 -0.93 3.85
CA PRO A 174 2.07 -0.21 3.96
C PRO A 174 1.49 -0.23 5.39
N THR A 175 0.70 0.78 5.73
CA THR A 175 -0.07 0.84 6.98
C THR A 175 -1.57 0.86 6.70
N LYS A 176 -2.40 0.91 7.75
CA LYS A 176 -3.86 1.06 7.61
C LYS A 176 -4.31 2.31 6.83
N TYR A 177 -3.42 3.27 6.61
CA TYR A 177 -3.70 4.51 5.85
C TYR A 177 -3.24 4.43 4.38
N TRP A 178 -2.84 3.25 3.91
CA TRP A 178 -2.37 3.04 2.54
C TRP A 178 -3.47 3.26 1.49
N PHE A 179 -4.71 2.90 1.84
CA PHE A 179 -5.92 3.28 1.14
C PHE A 179 -6.52 4.55 1.72
N THR A 180 -7.32 5.26 0.94
CA THR A 180 -8.16 6.34 1.46
C THR A 180 -9.25 5.74 2.36
N SER A 181 -9.67 6.48 3.39
CA SER A 181 -10.68 6.05 4.37
C SER A 181 -12.02 5.65 3.72
N GLU A 182 -12.33 6.25 2.56
CA GLU A 182 -13.59 6.10 1.84
C GLU A 182 -13.57 4.94 0.84
N SER A 183 -12.43 4.26 0.68
CA SER A 183 -12.24 3.26 -0.37
C SER A 183 -13.07 1.98 -0.17
N ASN A 184 -13.53 1.70 1.06
CA ASN A 184 -14.12 0.41 1.48
C ASN A 184 -13.24 -0.81 1.22
N ILE A 185 -11.98 -0.57 0.84
CA ILE A 185 -10.92 -1.56 0.72
C ILE A 185 -9.90 -1.16 1.77
N ILE A 186 -9.66 -2.04 2.75
CA ILE A 186 -8.76 -1.69 3.85
C ILE A 186 -7.48 -2.51 3.76
N PHE A 187 -6.37 -1.86 4.09
CA PHE A 187 -5.15 -2.58 4.42
C PHE A 187 -5.14 -2.90 5.91
N LYS A 188 -5.10 -4.18 6.25
CA LYS A 188 -4.94 -4.66 7.62
C LYS A 188 -3.48 -5.04 7.84
N PRO A 189 -2.71 -4.27 8.62
CA PRO A 189 -1.33 -4.62 8.94
C PRO A 189 -1.22 -5.99 9.60
N HIS A 190 -0.12 -6.70 9.34
CA HIS A 190 0.17 -7.96 10.00
C HIS A 190 0.45 -7.73 11.50
N LYS A 191 0.06 -8.69 12.35
CA LYS A 191 0.19 -8.57 13.81
C LYS A 191 1.64 -8.30 14.26
N SER A 192 2.63 -8.81 13.53
CA SER A 192 4.05 -8.58 13.86
C SER A 192 4.48 -7.13 13.66
N ILE A 193 3.73 -6.32 12.91
CA ILE A 193 4.07 -4.93 12.61
C ILE A 193 3.10 -3.92 13.25
N GLU A 194 1.89 -4.36 13.63
CA GLU A 194 0.81 -3.53 14.18
C GLU A 194 1.23 -2.70 15.40
N ASN A 195 2.09 -3.24 16.26
CA ASN A 195 2.57 -2.56 17.46
C ASN A 195 3.75 -1.61 17.22
N THR A 196 4.23 -1.51 15.98
CA THR A 196 5.37 -0.65 15.68
C THR A 196 4.87 0.78 15.50
N LYS A 197 5.14 1.65 16.50
CA LYS A 197 4.74 3.05 16.45
C LYS A 197 5.55 3.81 15.38
N ASN A 198 4.83 4.52 14.52
CA ASN A 198 5.42 5.42 13.54
C ASN A 198 5.64 6.79 14.18
N PHE A 199 6.87 7.31 14.12
CA PHE A 199 7.24 8.59 14.76
C PHE A 199 6.94 9.81 13.87
N ILE A 200 6.85 9.60 12.54
CA ILE A 200 6.83 10.71 11.58
C ILE A 200 5.42 11.33 11.45
N ALA A 201 4.35 10.52 11.56
CA ALA A 201 2.98 11.02 11.54
C ALA A 201 1.98 10.00 12.12
N LYS A 202 0.93 10.49 12.80
CA LYS A 202 -0.20 9.69 13.31
C LYS A 202 -0.97 8.95 12.20
N GLN A 203 -0.85 9.43 10.96
CA GLN A 203 -1.52 8.93 9.75
C GLN A 203 -0.55 8.57 8.61
N SER A 204 0.68 8.14 8.92
CA SER A 204 1.64 7.74 7.87
C SER A 204 1.13 6.53 7.08
N LYS A 205 1.22 6.59 5.75
CA LYS A 205 0.79 5.52 4.83
C LYS A 205 1.76 4.34 4.77
N GLU A 206 3.01 4.57 5.17
CA GLU A 206 4.08 3.58 5.15
C GLU A 206 4.89 3.61 6.46
N ILE A 207 5.51 2.48 6.82
CA ILE A 207 6.34 2.33 8.02
C ILE A 207 7.62 1.56 7.68
N LEU A 208 8.76 2.11 8.09
CA LEU A 208 10.07 1.50 7.87
C LEU A 208 10.34 0.40 8.90
N LEU A 209 10.62 -0.82 8.42
CA LEU A 209 10.82 -2.01 9.25
C LEU A 209 11.91 -2.92 8.67
N PRO A 210 12.60 -3.71 9.51
CA PRO A 210 13.39 -4.85 9.04
C PRO A 210 12.50 -5.89 8.38
N ILE A 211 12.92 -6.41 7.23
CA ILE A 211 12.26 -7.48 6.51
C ILE A 211 13.01 -8.79 6.75
N TYR A 212 12.38 -9.71 7.49
CA TYR A 212 12.99 -10.94 8.01
C TYR A 212 12.10 -12.17 7.80
N PRO A 213 12.59 -13.40 7.91
CA PRO A 213 11.69 -14.57 7.87
C PRO A 213 10.81 -14.59 9.11
N GLN A 214 9.50 -14.38 8.95
CA GLN A 214 8.56 -14.35 10.08
C GLN A 214 8.39 -15.74 10.73
N THR A 215 8.68 -16.81 9.99
CA THR A 215 8.75 -18.21 10.44
C THR A 215 10.04 -18.87 9.94
N ILE A 216 10.38 -20.05 10.47
CA ILE A 216 11.66 -20.77 10.24
C ILE A 216 12.02 -20.91 8.74
N ASN A 217 11.03 -21.10 7.87
CA ASN A 217 11.21 -21.25 6.42
C ASN A 217 10.34 -20.27 5.61
N ALA A 218 10.05 -19.08 6.17
CA ALA A 218 9.28 -18.10 5.43
C ALA A 218 10.08 -17.61 4.21
N GLU A 219 9.54 -17.82 3.01
CA GLU A 219 10.04 -17.22 1.76
C GLU A 219 9.33 -15.90 1.44
N PHE A 220 8.39 -15.49 2.29
CA PHE A 220 7.65 -14.25 2.16
C PHE A 220 7.51 -13.54 3.50
N PHE A 221 7.85 -12.26 3.52
CA PHE A 221 7.54 -11.39 4.64
C PHE A 221 6.19 -10.72 4.41
N ILE A 222 5.25 -10.91 5.33
CA ILE A 222 3.91 -10.31 5.23
C ILE A 222 3.90 -8.96 5.95
N CYS A 223 3.69 -7.88 5.19
CA CYS A 223 3.36 -6.57 5.75
C CYS A 223 1.92 -6.53 6.25
N GLY A 224 1.00 -7.19 5.55
CA GLY A 224 -0.42 -7.22 5.92
C GLY A 224 -1.29 -7.78 4.79
N MET A 225 -2.59 -7.54 4.89
CA MET A 225 -3.57 -8.04 3.93
C MET A 225 -4.50 -6.93 3.45
N ILE A 226 -4.82 -6.93 2.17
CA ILE A 226 -5.92 -6.15 1.60
C ILE A 226 -7.22 -6.91 1.85
N LYS A 227 -8.22 -6.22 2.36
CA LYS A 227 -9.59 -6.72 2.58
C LYS A 227 -10.53 -6.03 1.61
N GLN A 228 -11.31 -6.81 0.87
CA GLN A 228 -12.29 -6.32 -0.11
C GLN A 228 -13.69 -6.89 0.20
N PRO A 229 -14.80 -6.16 -0.01
CA PRO A 229 -16.14 -6.60 0.39
C PRO A 229 -16.66 -7.90 -0.25
N MET A 230 -16.10 -8.34 -1.38
CA MET A 230 -16.60 -9.50 -2.16
C MET A 230 -15.52 -10.43 -2.71
N LEU A 231 -14.25 -10.13 -2.48
CA LEU A 231 -13.12 -10.90 -3.01
C LEU A 231 -12.28 -11.48 -1.87
N SER A 232 -11.46 -12.47 -2.21
CA SER A 232 -10.47 -13.01 -1.29
C SER A 232 -9.51 -11.94 -0.79
N ASP A 233 -8.99 -12.18 0.41
CA ASP A 233 -7.92 -11.36 0.96
C ASP A 233 -6.65 -11.51 0.13
N ILE A 234 -5.88 -10.43 0.02
CA ILE A 234 -4.61 -10.44 -0.71
C ILE A 234 -3.48 -10.09 0.25
N GLU A 235 -2.53 -11.00 0.43
CA GLU A 235 -1.31 -10.76 1.20
C GLU A 235 -0.37 -9.80 0.46
N ILE A 236 0.14 -8.79 1.16
CA ILE A 236 1.09 -7.82 0.65
C ILE A 236 2.38 -7.92 1.44
N GLY A 237 3.51 -7.92 0.73
CA GLY A 237 4.78 -8.17 1.37
C GLY A 237 5.96 -8.23 0.42
N TYR A 238 6.99 -8.96 0.82
CA TYR A 238 8.25 -9.10 0.08
C TYR A 238 8.63 -10.56 -0.03
N ASP A 239 8.97 -11.00 -1.24
CA ASP A 239 9.68 -12.28 -1.36
C ASP A 239 11.06 -12.11 -0.75
N ILE A 240 11.46 -13.05 0.11
CA ILE A 240 12.74 -13.00 0.81
C ILE A 240 13.57 -14.21 0.45
N LYS A 241 14.86 -13.98 0.19
CA LYS A 241 15.81 -15.03 -0.19
C LYS A 241 17.04 -14.98 0.71
N TYR A 242 17.41 -16.13 1.25
CA TYR A 242 18.66 -16.25 2.00
C TYR A 242 19.85 -16.24 1.04
N THR A 243 20.90 -15.50 1.40
CA THR A 243 22.18 -15.50 0.69
C THR A 243 23.33 -15.71 1.68
N SER A 244 24.45 -16.26 1.20
CA SER A 244 25.68 -16.38 2.00
C SER A 244 26.38 -15.05 2.25
N GLU A 245 26.00 -14.01 1.51
CA GLU A 245 26.54 -12.66 1.63
C GLU A 245 25.92 -11.92 2.81
N LYS A 246 26.77 -11.44 3.71
CA LYS A 246 26.35 -10.72 4.94
C LYS A 246 26.14 -9.21 4.71
N SER A 247 26.22 -8.71 3.49
CA SER A 247 26.03 -7.29 3.19
C SER A 247 24.55 -6.88 3.30
N ILE A 248 24.27 -5.76 3.94
CA ILE A 248 22.92 -5.19 3.99
C ILE A 248 22.67 -4.47 2.67
N GLU A 249 21.69 -4.92 1.89
CA GLU A 249 21.12 -4.11 0.82
C GLU A 249 20.27 -3.01 1.47
N ILE A 250 20.93 -1.93 1.90
CA ILE A 250 20.26 -0.68 2.26
C ILE A 250 19.64 -0.16 0.97
N ILE A 251 18.42 0.37 1.03
CA ILE A 251 17.70 1.01 -0.07
C ILE A 251 18.67 1.87 -0.90
N LYS A 252 19.21 1.30 -1.99
CA LYS A 252 20.29 1.93 -2.74
C LYS A 252 19.81 3.02 -3.68
N ASN A 253 18.49 3.18 -3.89
CA ASN A 253 17.90 4.12 -4.85
C ASN A 253 16.40 4.39 -4.55
N ASP A 254 16.06 4.89 -3.36
CA ASP A 254 14.72 5.48 -3.14
C ASP A 254 14.91 6.90 -2.61
N ASN A 255 14.67 7.89 -3.46
CA ASN A 255 14.84 9.32 -3.16
C ASN A 255 14.07 9.77 -1.90
N LYS A 256 13.08 8.99 -1.44
CA LYS A 256 12.37 9.23 -0.18
C LYS A 256 13.18 8.92 1.08
N ALA A 257 13.99 7.87 1.08
CA ALA A 257 14.89 7.60 2.21
C ALA A 257 15.93 8.73 2.34
N TYR A 258 16.37 9.25 1.19
CA TYR A 258 17.23 10.42 1.07
C TYR A 258 16.58 11.71 1.60
N GLU A 259 15.29 11.97 1.34
CA GLU A 259 14.58 13.15 1.88
C GLU A 259 14.37 13.12 3.40
N ILE A 260 14.04 11.97 4.00
CA ILE A 260 13.91 11.85 5.46
C ILE A 260 15.28 12.03 6.15
N CYS A 261 16.37 11.69 5.47
CA CYS A 261 17.73 11.91 5.94
C CYS A 261 18.27 13.32 5.65
N LYS A 262 17.53 14.16 4.91
CA LYS A 262 17.86 15.56 4.57
C LYS A 262 17.33 16.58 5.57
N ILE A 263 16.88 16.16 6.75
CA ILE A 263 16.50 17.11 7.80
C ILE A 263 17.77 17.86 8.21
N ASP A 264 17.89 19.12 7.78
CA ASP A 264 19.05 20.03 7.90
C ASP A 264 19.41 20.42 9.36
N LYS A 265 19.04 19.59 10.34
CA LYS A 265 19.45 19.72 11.73
C LYS A 265 19.88 18.36 12.25
N ILE A 266 21.20 18.26 12.43
CA ILE A 266 21.97 17.12 12.91
C ILE A 266 21.34 16.53 14.17
N ASP A 267 20.73 15.37 13.98
CA ASP A 267 20.75 14.24 14.89
C ASP A 267 20.47 13.01 14.03
N ASP A 268 21.49 12.18 13.80
CA ASP A 268 21.38 10.92 13.08
C ASP A 268 20.07 10.20 13.47
N VAL A 269 19.19 9.96 12.49
CA VAL A 269 17.93 9.26 12.71
C VAL A 269 18.23 7.78 12.93
N HIS A 270 18.54 7.44 14.17
CA HIS A 270 18.78 6.08 14.61
C HIS A 270 17.46 5.36 14.86
N PHE A 271 17.19 4.33 14.08
CA PHE A 271 16.17 3.35 14.41
C PHE A 271 16.83 2.18 15.14
N THR A 272 16.39 1.95 16.37
CA THR A 272 16.81 0.78 17.14
C THR A 272 15.69 -0.24 17.16
N PHE A 273 15.99 -1.44 16.71
CA PHE A 273 15.09 -2.57 16.86
C PHE A 273 15.72 -3.65 17.73
N ALA A 274 14.90 -4.24 18.61
CA ALA A 274 15.22 -5.45 19.33
C ALA A 274 14.72 -6.64 18.52
N PHE A 275 15.64 -7.52 18.11
CA PHE A 275 15.30 -8.79 17.46
C PHE A 275 15.22 -9.91 18.49
N MET A 276 14.22 -10.77 18.33
CA MET A 276 14.07 -12.02 19.07
C MET A 276 13.84 -13.16 18.08
N ASP A 277 14.73 -14.15 18.10
CA ASP A 277 14.67 -15.32 17.22
C ASP A 277 13.66 -16.38 17.73
N PHE A 278 13.18 -17.24 16.83
CA PHE A 278 12.29 -18.37 17.14
C PHE A 278 12.92 -19.34 18.14
N GLU A 279 14.25 -19.50 18.13
CA GLU A 279 14.96 -20.41 19.04
C GLU A 279 14.80 -19.98 20.51
N PHE A 280 14.69 -18.67 20.72
CA PHE A 280 14.65 -18.05 22.05
C PHE A 280 13.24 -17.65 22.49
N ASN A 281 12.26 -17.69 21.59
CA ASN A 281 10.87 -17.33 21.90
C ASN A 281 10.01 -18.58 22.21
N TYR A 282 9.01 -18.43 23.08
CA TYR A 282 8.13 -19.55 23.51
C TYR A 282 7.07 -19.92 22.47
N ASP A 283 6.72 -19.00 21.58
CA ASP A 283 5.70 -19.20 20.55
C ASP A 283 6.28 -19.51 19.15
N ASN A 284 7.59 -19.77 19.07
CA ASN A 284 8.33 -20.05 17.83
C ASN A 284 8.19 -18.96 16.75
N LYS A 285 7.92 -17.70 17.14
CA LYS A 285 7.84 -16.56 16.22
C LYS A 285 9.02 -15.63 16.37
N ARG A 286 9.53 -15.16 15.23
CA ARG A 286 10.47 -14.03 15.17
C ARG A 286 9.73 -12.72 15.37
N ARG A 287 10.34 -11.80 16.11
CA ARG A 287 9.78 -10.47 16.35
C ARG A 287 10.87 -9.41 16.29
N PHE A 288 10.53 -8.29 15.67
CA PHE A 288 11.28 -7.05 15.80
C PHE A 288 10.43 -6.07 16.59
N ILE A 289 10.98 -5.55 17.69
CA ILE A 289 10.34 -4.54 18.51
C ILE A 289 11.14 -3.25 18.34
N LYS A 290 10.52 -2.24 17.73
CA LYS A 290 11.13 -0.91 17.65
C LYS A 290 11.24 -0.32 19.06
N LYS A 291 12.44 0.03 19.51
CA LYS A 291 12.65 0.73 20.78
C LYS A 291 12.39 2.22 20.57
N SER A 292 11.57 2.83 21.42
CA SER A 292 11.45 4.29 21.48
C SER A 292 12.70 4.86 22.14
N LYS A 293 13.25 5.97 21.63
CA LYS A 293 14.11 6.83 22.45
C LYS A 293 13.25 7.33 23.61
N GLU A 294 13.64 7.05 24.84
CA GLU A 294 13.18 7.86 25.97
C GLU A 294 13.73 9.26 25.74
N VAL A 295 12.85 10.21 25.41
CA VAL A 295 13.18 11.62 25.52
C VAL A 295 13.21 11.89 27.01
N LYS A 296 14.40 11.82 27.62
CA LYS A 296 14.58 12.39 28.95
C LYS A 296 14.40 13.90 28.80
N SER A 297 13.28 14.41 29.26
CA SER A 297 13.10 15.84 29.49
C SER A 297 14.22 16.30 30.42
N ILE A 298 15.10 17.15 29.90
CA ILE A 298 16.02 17.96 30.71
C ILE A 298 15.23 19.12 31.28
#